data_AF-A0A024TSV7-F1
#
_entry.id   AF-A0A024TSV7-F1
#
_cell.length_a   1.000
_cell.length_b   1.000
_cell.length_c   1.000
_cell.angle_alpha   90.00
_cell.angle_beta   90.00
_cell.angle_gamma   90.00
#
_symmetry.space_group_name_H-M   'P 1'
#
loop_
_entity.id
_entity.type
_entity.pdbx_description
1 polymer ?
#
loop_
_entity_poly.entity_id
_entity_poly.type
_entity_poly.pdbx_seq_one_letter_code
_entity_poly.pdbx_strand_id
1 'polypeptide(L)'
;MPPSNNSIGQALVYLRPLRHMFDVVTTVSVLNDDGNSLGSLVVHVRPSPKATPSDAPKSSGNNAKLVPADVDDLSDDEMDDMKSLDGEFLWISIQVHVDPSTPSLLLANPANYRVSYVFFQSNTQVFPLEHANMIKVLVTPPFVDYVSADTMSFEVVPFTDVASEPRTAELLSTTAPPYDDALLHTALLEEIQRDKAKMAQEHEAEKKRNEEMRGEMSKLIHHVKEQEDTILEQVKMGQTAASELVRLQEKARADAREKELLLKQITDTDSKYQTLLDNANANNKSKACIIQ
;
A
#
# COMPACT_ATOMS: atom_id res chain seq x y z
N MET A 1 -16.52 3.51 -7.08
CA MET A 1 -17.92 3.89 -6.87
C MET A 1 -18.63 3.85 -8.21
N PRO A 2 -19.86 3.34 -8.32
CA PRO A 2 -20.65 3.54 -9.53
C PRO A 2 -20.92 5.05 -9.69
N PRO A 3 -20.93 5.58 -10.92
CA PRO A 3 -21.19 7.00 -11.16
C PRO A 3 -22.55 7.38 -10.58
N SER A 4 -22.63 8.57 -9.98
CA SER A 4 -23.91 9.15 -9.62
C SER A 4 -24.83 9.23 -10.86
N ASN A 5 -26.14 8.96 -10.73
CA ASN A 5 -27.12 8.93 -11.85
C ASN A 5 -27.20 10.21 -12.72
N ASN A 6 -26.39 11.23 -12.42
CA ASN A 6 -26.30 12.51 -13.13
C ASN A 6 -24.87 12.85 -13.60
N SER A 7 -23.89 11.95 -13.48
CA SER A 7 -22.56 12.19 -14.03
C SER A 7 -22.56 12.01 -15.54
N ILE A 8 -21.91 12.93 -16.25
CA ILE A 8 -21.74 12.86 -17.71
C ILE A 8 -20.37 12.30 -18.09
N GLY A 9 -19.45 12.19 -17.13
CA GLY A 9 -18.16 11.56 -17.35
C GLY A 9 -17.26 11.58 -16.13
N GLN A 10 -16.21 10.75 -16.18
CA GLN A 10 -15.31 10.52 -15.06
C GLN A 10 -13.84 10.65 -15.50
N ALA A 11 -13.01 11.15 -14.58
CA ALA A 11 -11.55 11.14 -14.68
C ALA A 11 -10.94 10.51 -13.42
N LEU A 12 -9.86 9.75 -13.58
CA LEU A 12 -9.20 9.02 -12.49
C LEU A 12 -7.75 9.50 -12.31
N VAL A 13 -7.36 9.79 -11.07
CA VAL A 13 -6.02 10.27 -10.71
C VAL A 13 -5.37 9.32 -9.71
N TYR A 14 -4.14 8.88 -9.99
CA TYR A 14 -3.38 8.00 -9.10
C TYR A 14 -2.74 8.80 -7.95
N LEU A 15 -3.03 8.41 -6.70
CA LEU A 15 -2.56 9.14 -5.53
C LEU A 15 -1.23 8.61 -4.96
N ARG A 16 -0.73 7.46 -5.44
CA ARG A 16 0.46 6.79 -4.88
C ARG A 16 1.69 7.70 -4.68
N PRO A 17 2.01 8.65 -5.58
CA PRO A 17 3.16 9.54 -5.36
C PRO A 17 3.04 10.40 -4.09
N LEU A 18 1.83 10.72 -3.64
CA LEU A 18 1.60 11.50 -2.42
C LEU A 18 2.16 10.82 -1.18
N ARG A 19 2.26 9.48 -1.17
CA ARG A 19 2.87 8.73 -0.06
C ARG A 19 4.29 9.21 0.24
N HIS A 20 5.04 9.61 -0.78
CA HIS A 20 6.42 10.08 -0.64
C HIS A 20 6.49 11.61 -0.69
N MET A 21 5.40 12.29 -0.32
CA MET A 21 5.29 13.76 -0.29
C MET A 21 5.55 14.43 -1.65
N PHE A 22 5.36 13.71 -2.77
CA PHE A 22 5.50 14.26 -4.11
C PHE A 22 4.21 14.89 -4.62
N ASP A 23 4.35 15.95 -5.43
CA ASP A 23 3.25 16.52 -6.19
C ASP A 23 2.73 15.52 -7.25
N VAL A 24 1.42 15.41 -7.39
CA VAL A 24 0.77 14.69 -8.49
C VAL A 24 0.24 15.72 -9.46
N VAL A 25 0.89 15.86 -10.63
CA VAL A 25 0.40 16.67 -11.76
C VAL A 25 0.07 15.72 -12.89
N THR A 26 -1.20 15.63 -13.26
CA THR A 26 -1.63 14.73 -14.34
C THR A 26 -2.67 15.39 -15.22
N THR A 27 -2.64 15.05 -16.51
CA THR A 27 -3.70 15.38 -17.46
C THR A 27 -4.48 14.12 -17.76
N VAL A 28 -5.77 14.13 -17.46
CA VAL A 28 -6.64 12.95 -17.49
C VAL A 28 -7.84 13.23 -18.37
N SER A 29 -8.13 12.32 -19.30
CA SER A 29 -9.30 12.44 -20.16
C SER A 29 -10.58 12.14 -19.38
N VAL A 30 -11.59 12.98 -19.58
CA VAL A 30 -12.94 12.78 -19.07
C VAL A 30 -13.69 11.92 -20.08
N LEU A 31 -14.08 10.72 -19.67
CA LEU A 31 -14.80 9.76 -20.50
C LEU A 31 -16.27 9.71 -20.08
N ASN A 32 -17.20 9.71 -21.04
CA ASN A 32 -18.61 9.43 -20.77
C ASN A 32 -18.85 7.91 -20.61
N ASP A 33 -20.09 7.52 -20.29
CA ASP A 33 -20.47 6.11 -20.13
C ASP A 33 -20.26 5.27 -21.40
N ASP A 34 -20.30 5.89 -22.58
CA ASP A 34 -20.04 5.25 -23.88
C ASP A 34 -18.54 5.17 -24.22
N GLY A 35 -17.65 5.68 -23.35
CA GLY A 35 -16.20 5.73 -23.56
C GLY A 35 -15.71 6.85 -24.50
N ASN A 36 -16.57 7.77 -24.90
CA ASN A 36 -16.22 8.95 -25.68
C ASN A 36 -15.57 10.02 -24.78
N SER A 37 -14.51 10.66 -25.28
CA SER A 37 -13.86 11.74 -24.56
C SER A 37 -14.65 13.05 -24.67
N LEU A 38 -14.98 13.63 -23.52
CA LEU A 38 -15.62 14.95 -23.42
C LEU A 38 -14.59 16.10 -23.36
N GLY A 39 -13.35 15.76 -23.02
CA GLY A 39 -12.23 16.68 -22.81
C GLY A 39 -11.17 16.07 -21.90
N SER A 40 -10.23 16.89 -21.45
CA SER A 40 -9.24 16.49 -20.44
C SER A 40 -9.19 17.51 -19.29
N LEU A 41 -8.99 17.00 -18.07
CA LEU A 41 -8.74 17.79 -16.87
C LEU A 41 -7.27 17.70 -16.51
N VAL A 42 -6.66 18.84 -16.23
CA VAL A 42 -5.37 18.93 -15.55
C VAL A 42 -5.64 18.99 -14.06
N VAL A 43 -5.23 17.95 -13.34
CA VAL A 43 -5.38 17.85 -11.89
C VAL A 43 -4.01 17.92 -11.25
N HIS A 44 -3.90 18.79 -10.25
CA HIS A 44 -2.70 18.97 -9.46
C HIS A 44 -3.03 18.77 -7.98
N VAL A 45 -2.46 17.73 -7.37
CA VAL A 45 -2.59 17.41 -5.95
C VAL A 45 -1.23 17.56 -5.28
N ARG A 46 -1.15 18.45 -4.29
CA ARG A 46 0.09 18.81 -3.59
C ARG A 46 -0.04 18.62 -2.09
N PRO A 47 0.79 17.77 -1.46
CA PRO A 47 0.90 17.68 -0.01
C PRO A 47 1.82 18.79 0.54
N SER A 48 1.46 19.35 1.69
CA SER A 48 2.26 20.38 2.37
C SER A 48 2.09 20.30 3.90
N PRO A 49 3.18 20.31 4.68
CA PRO A 49 3.09 20.40 6.14
C PRO A 49 2.64 21.80 6.63
N LYS A 50 2.60 22.80 5.72
CA LYS A 50 2.18 24.19 6.02
C LYS A 50 0.87 24.53 5.32
N ALA A 51 0.03 25.31 6.02
CA ALA A 51 -1.29 25.72 5.56
C ALA A 51 -1.28 26.57 4.28
N THR A 52 -0.18 27.27 4.03
CA THR A 52 0.07 28.00 2.79
C THR A 52 1.14 27.24 2.00
N PRO A 53 0.78 26.48 0.95
CA PRO A 53 1.77 26.02 0.00
C PRO A 53 2.39 27.28 -0.63
N SER A 54 3.71 27.39 -0.57
CA SER A 54 4.40 28.45 -1.31
C SER A 54 4.15 28.21 -2.81
N ASP A 55 3.79 29.27 -3.54
CA ASP A 55 3.55 29.27 -5.00
C ASP A 55 4.78 28.85 -5.84
N ALA A 56 5.90 28.51 -5.22
CA ALA A 56 7.04 27.96 -5.94
C ALA A 56 6.68 26.54 -6.42
N PRO A 57 6.53 26.30 -7.75
CA PRO A 57 6.63 24.94 -8.23
C PRO A 57 8.01 24.46 -7.81
N LYS A 58 8.10 23.47 -6.92
CA LYS A 58 9.32 22.67 -6.81
C LYS A 58 9.42 21.77 -8.04
N SER A 59 9.49 22.39 -9.21
CA SER A 59 10.07 21.81 -10.41
C SER A 59 11.58 21.76 -10.20
N SER A 60 12.03 20.67 -9.59
CA SER A 60 13.36 20.11 -9.76
C SER A 60 13.17 18.62 -9.49
N GLY A 61 12.94 17.77 -10.48
CA GLY A 61 13.46 17.75 -11.82
C GLY A 61 13.81 16.29 -12.07
N ASN A 62 13.73 15.83 -13.32
CA ASN A 62 14.40 14.62 -13.75
C ASN A 62 15.91 14.79 -13.53
N ASN A 63 16.37 14.63 -12.31
CA ASN A 63 17.77 14.39 -12.02
C ASN A 63 17.86 12.89 -11.78
N ALA A 64 18.16 12.15 -12.84
CA ALA A 64 19.09 11.05 -12.67
C ALA A 64 20.29 11.67 -11.93
N LYS A 65 20.33 11.49 -10.60
CA LYS A 65 21.46 11.92 -9.78
C LYS A 65 22.70 11.30 -10.45
N LEU A 66 23.70 12.14 -10.75
CA LEU A 66 25.03 11.63 -11.08
C LEU A 66 25.40 10.66 -9.96
N VAL A 67 25.63 9.40 -10.33
CA VAL A 67 26.07 8.35 -9.42
C VAL A 67 27.34 8.87 -8.72
N PRO A 68 27.34 9.08 -7.39
CA PRO A 68 28.57 9.35 -6.66
C PRO A 68 29.52 8.17 -6.91
N ALA A 69 30.80 8.47 -7.18
CA ALA A 69 31.80 7.44 -7.45
C ALA A 69 32.08 6.52 -6.23
N ASP A 70 31.43 6.79 -5.10
CA ASP A 70 31.57 6.10 -3.85
C ASP A 70 30.29 5.28 -3.61
N VAL A 71 30.39 3.98 -3.87
CA VAL A 71 29.27 3.02 -3.94
C VAL A 71 28.75 2.60 -2.53
N ASP A 72 29.23 3.24 -1.46
CA ASP A 72 28.95 2.84 -0.07
C ASP A 72 28.08 3.82 0.74
N ASP A 73 27.58 4.91 0.15
CA ASP A 73 26.79 5.93 0.89
C ASP A 73 25.31 6.02 0.45
N LEU A 74 24.70 4.87 0.14
CA LEU A 74 23.26 4.78 -0.17
C LEU A 74 22.37 4.69 1.09
N SER A 75 22.86 5.11 2.26
CA SER A 75 22.06 5.11 3.50
C SER A 75 21.29 6.41 3.78
N ASP A 76 21.34 7.40 2.89
CA ASP A 76 20.52 8.63 2.99
C ASP A 76 19.53 8.72 1.82
N ASP A 77 18.38 8.06 1.98
CA ASP A 77 17.15 8.49 1.31
C ASP A 77 16.16 8.92 2.41
N GLU A 78 16.47 10.04 3.06
CA GLU A 78 15.48 10.89 3.73
C GLU A 78 14.52 11.45 2.67
N MET A 79 13.75 10.57 2.02
CA MET A 79 12.47 10.97 1.47
C MET A 79 11.49 10.97 2.64
N ASP A 80 10.92 12.12 2.95
CA ASP A 80 9.83 12.24 3.93
C ASP A 80 8.65 11.35 3.48
N ASP A 81 8.67 10.07 3.87
CA ASP A 81 7.54 9.16 3.70
C ASP A 81 6.43 9.72 4.59
N MET A 82 5.22 9.83 4.07
CA MET A 82 4.05 10.26 4.82
C MET A 82 3.86 9.42 6.10
N LYS A 83 4.40 8.20 6.14
CA LYS A 83 4.49 7.38 7.37
C LYS A 83 5.25 8.03 8.52
N SER A 84 6.27 8.85 8.27
CA SER A 84 7.03 9.54 9.32
C SER A 84 6.21 10.64 9.99
N LEU A 85 5.16 11.12 9.32
CA LEU A 85 4.26 12.17 9.79
C LEU A 85 3.04 11.60 10.55
N ASP A 86 3.08 10.34 11.00
CA ASP A 86 1.94 9.72 11.71
C ASP A 86 1.52 10.54 12.94
N GLY A 87 0.24 10.90 12.98
CA GLY A 87 -0.33 11.78 14.01
C GLY A 87 -0.18 13.28 13.75
N GLU A 88 0.46 13.70 12.64
CA GLU A 88 0.59 15.10 12.26
C GLU A 88 -0.50 15.55 11.27
N PHE A 89 -0.72 16.86 11.19
CA PHE A 89 -1.63 17.44 10.20
C PHE A 89 -0.89 17.83 8.92
N LEU A 90 -1.42 17.36 7.80
CA LEU A 90 -0.97 17.69 6.46
C LEU A 90 -2.05 18.49 5.72
N TRP A 91 -1.63 19.44 4.89
CA TRP A 91 -2.50 20.19 4.00
C TRP A 91 -2.37 19.63 2.58
N ILE A 92 -3.50 19.28 1.97
CA ILE A 92 -3.59 18.81 0.60
C ILE A 92 -4.24 19.90 -0.24
N SER A 93 -3.47 20.48 -1.17
CA SER A 93 -3.99 21.40 -2.17
C SER A 93 -4.40 20.60 -3.41
N ILE A 94 -5.62 20.84 -3.88
CA ILE A 94 -6.17 20.21 -5.09
C ILE A 94 -6.57 21.32 -6.04
N GLN A 95 -5.91 21.41 -7.18
CA GLN A 95 -6.23 22.35 -8.26
C GLN A 95 -6.70 21.56 -9.48
N VAL A 96 -7.80 22.00 -10.07
CA VAL A 96 -8.38 21.38 -11.26
C VAL A 96 -8.58 22.45 -12.31
N HIS A 97 -8.10 22.16 -13.52
CA HIS A 97 -8.25 23.01 -14.69
C HIS A 97 -8.66 22.16 -15.89
N VAL A 98 -9.31 22.77 -16.88
CA VAL A 98 -9.55 22.10 -18.17
C VAL A 98 -8.32 22.28 -19.04
N ASP A 99 -7.86 21.21 -19.70
CA ASP A 99 -6.73 21.30 -20.63
C ASP A 99 -7.13 22.10 -21.88
N PRO A 100 -6.50 23.26 -22.15
CA PRO A 100 -6.81 24.06 -23.34
C PRO A 100 -6.22 23.46 -24.63
N SER A 101 -5.34 22.47 -24.52
CA SER A 101 -4.58 21.90 -25.65
C SER A 101 -5.42 21.00 -26.55
N THR A 102 -6.58 20.55 -26.05
CA THR A 102 -7.49 19.66 -26.78
C THR A 102 -8.86 20.31 -26.97
N PRO A 103 -9.44 20.27 -28.19
CA PRO A 103 -10.80 20.75 -28.40
C PRO A 103 -11.75 19.88 -27.56
N SER A 104 -12.43 20.50 -26.60
CA SER A 104 -13.28 19.79 -25.65
C SER A 104 -14.62 20.48 -25.47
N LEU A 105 -15.65 19.65 -25.24
CA LEU A 105 -17.00 20.13 -24.90
C LEU A 105 -16.97 20.90 -23.56
N LEU A 106 -16.08 20.48 -22.67
CA LEU A 106 -15.84 21.08 -21.36
C LEU A 106 -15.29 22.52 -21.47
N LEU A 107 -14.36 22.78 -22.41
CA LEU A 107 -13.82 24.13 -22.65
C LEU A 107 -14.81 25.05 -23.35
N ALA A 108 -15.73 24.50 -24.15
CA ALA A 108 -16.74 25.28 -24.87
C ALA A 108 -17.81 25.84 -23.92
N ASN A 109 -18.17 25.12 -22.87
CA ASN A 109 -19.22 25.51 -21.93
C ASN A 109 -18.85 25.24 -20.46
N PRO A 110 -17.75 25.81 -19.93
CA PRO A 110 -17.23 25.46 -18.60
C PRO A 110 -18.19 25.84 -17.46
N ALA A 111 -19.03 26.86 -17.65
CA ALA A 111 -20.04 27.29 -16.68
C ALA A 111 -21.19 26.27 -16.50
N ASN A 112 -21.42 25.41 -17.51
CA ASN A 112 -22.48 24.40 -17.49
C ASN A 112 -22.05 23.11 -16.79
N TYR A 113 -20.83 23.04 -16.27
CA TYR A 113 -20.30 21.85 -15.64
C TYR A 113 -19.74 22.14 -14.25
N ARG A 114 -19.81 21.13 -13.40
CA ARG A 114 -19.21 21.08 -12.07
C ARG A 114 -18.41 19.79 -11.94
N VAL A 115 -17.45 19.77 -11.04
CA VAL A 115 -16.66 18.60 -10.72
C VAL A 115 -16.96 18.17 -9.29
N SER A 116 -17.31 16.90 -9.14
CA SER A 116 -17.62 16.24 -7.89
C SER A 116 -16.50 15.25 -7.56
N TYR A 117 -16.00 15.28 -6.33
CA TYR A 117 -15.05 14.29 -5.84
C TYR A 117 -15.13 14.11 -4.32
N VAL A 118 -14.59 12.97 -3.89
CA VAL A 118 -14.35 12.64 -2.48
C VAL A 118 -12.85 12.50 -2.30
N PHE A 119 -12.30 13.10 -1.25
CA PHE A 119 -10.91 12.91 -0.87
C PHE A 119 -10.86 12.30 0.54
N PHE A 120 -10.36 11.07 0.61
CA PHE A 120 -10.33 10.29 1.87
C PHE A 120 -11.72 10.24 2.55
N GLN A 121 -11.79 10.41 3.87
CA GLN A 121 -13.03 10.37 4.67
C GLN A 121 -13.89 11.66 4.55
N SER A 122 -13.65 12.51 3.55
CA SER A 122 -14.49 13.68 3.33
C SER A 122 -15.85 13.29 2.78
N ASN A 123 -16.86 14.14 3.00
CA ASN A 123 -18.09 14.05 2.21
C ASN A 123 -17.80 14.38 0.74
N THR A 124 -18.69 13.95 -0.17
CA THR A 124 -18.67 14.36 -1.57
C THR A 124 -18.79 15.87 -1.67
N GLN A 125 -17.83 16.50 -2.36
CA GLN A 125 -17.80 17.94 -2.56
C GLN A 125 -17.97 18.24 -4.05
N VAL A 126 -18.76 19.26 -4.35
CA VAL A 126 -19.04 19.72 -5.72
C VAL A 126 -18.47 21.11 -5.89
N PHE A 127 -17.60 21.28 -6.89
CA PHE A 127 -16.91 22.52 -7.20
C PHE A 127 -17.20 22.98 -8.62
N PRO A 128 -16.99 24.27 -8.93
CA PRO A 128 -16.83 24.72 -10.31
C PRO A 128 -15.86 23.84 -11.09
N LEU A 129 -16.00 23.76 -12.42
CA LEU A 129 -15.12 22.93 -13.25
C LEU A 129 -13.64 23.30 -13.08
N GLU A 130 -13.35 24.60 -12.90
CA GLU A 130 -12.04 25.11 -12.54
C GLU A 130 -12.07 25.64 -11.12
N HIS A 131 -11.22 25.10 -10.26
CA HIS A 131 -11.17 25.48 -8.86
C HIS A 131 -9.86 25.09 -8.19
N ALA A 132 -9.63 25.69 -7.02
CA ALA A 132 -8.60 25.29 -6.09
C ALA A 132 -9.25 25.01 -4.72
N ASN A 133 -8.96 23.86 -4.15
CA ASN A 133 -9.42 23.45 -2.83
C ASN A 133 -8.21 23.14 -1.93
N MET A 134 -8.38 23.36 -0.63
CA MET A 134 -7.38 23.07 0.39
C MET A 134 -8.01 22.24 1.51
N ILE A 135 -7.44 21.06 1.77
CA ILE A 135 -7.97 20.12 2.75
C ILE A 135 -6.93 19.88 3.83
N LYS A 136 -7.30 20.04 5.10
CA LYS A 136 -6.46 19.65 6.23
C LYS A 136 -6.79 18.21 6.63
N VAL A 137 -5.79 17.33 6.62
CA VAL A 137 -5.95 15.90 6.93
C VAL A 137 -4.99 15.51 8.05
N LEU A 138 -5.47 14.69 8.98
CA LEU A 138 -4.61 14.04 9.96
C LEU A 138 -3.98 12.81 9.31
N VAL A 139 -2.65 12.78 9.29
CA VAL A 139 -1.91 11.62 8.78
C VAL A 139 -2.09 10.48 9.77
N THR A 140 -2.63 9.38 9.26
CA THR A 140 -2.91 8.15 10.00
C THR A 140 -2.60 6.96 9.09
N PRO A 141 -2.38 5.74 9.63
CA PRO A 141 -2.15 4.57 8.78
C PRO A 141 -3.25 4.36 7.71
N PRO A 142 -4.56 4.52 8.02
CA PRO A 142 -5.60 4.46 6.99
C PRO A 142 -5.47 5.50 5.87
N PHE A 143 -4.99 6.70 6.17
CA PHE A 143 -4.75 7.73 5.14
C PHE A 143 -3.55 7.37 4.26
N VAL A 144 -2.47 6.86 4.86
CA VAL A 144 -1.30 6.37 4.11
C VAL A 144 -1.68 5.22 3.20
N ASP A 145 -2.53 4.30 3.67
CA ASP A 145 -3.04 3.19 2.88
C ASP A 145 -3.94 3.67 1.73
N TYR A 146 -4.82 4.64 2.00
CA TYR A 146 -5.67 5.28 0.99
C TYR A 146 -4.84 5.86 -0.16
N VAL A 147 -3.83 6.68 0.12
CA VAL A 147 -2.99 7.24 -0.95
C VAL A 147 -2.11 6.18 -1.62
N SER A 148 -1.73 5.10 -0.94
CA SER A 148 -0.85 4.05 -1.47
C SER A 148 -1.53 3.14 -2.49
N ALA A 149 -2.79 2.79 -2.25
CA ALA A 149 -3.51 1.77 -3.01
C ALA A 149 -4.53 2.34 -3.99
N ASP A 150 -5.02 3.56 -3.75
CA ASP A 150 -6.26 4.04 -4.36
C ASP A 150 -6.04 5.13 -5.43
N THR A 151 -7.09 5.30 -6.24
CA THR A 151 -7.26 6.37 -7.21
C THR A 151 -8.35 7.33 -6.75
N MET A 152 -8.14 8.61 -6.99
CA MET A 152 -9.17 9.62 -6.79
C MET A 152 -10.00 9.79 -8.07
N SER A 153 -11.31 9.66 -7.95
CA SER A 153 -12.25 9.88 -9.06
C SER A 153 -12.82 11.30 -9.03
N PHE A 154 -12.76 11.97 -10.17
CA PHE A 154 -13.40 13.23 -10.44
C PHE A 154 -14.57 12.99 -11.38
N GLU A 155 -15.79 13.20 -10.90
CA GLU A 155 -17.02 13.09 -11.70
C GLU A 155 -17.40 14.47 -12.23
N VAL A 156 -17.58 14.57 -13.54
CA VAL A 156 -18.14 15.78 -14.15
C VAL A 156 -19.65 15.65 -14.14
N VAL A 157 -20.33 16.66 -13.61
CA VAL A 157 -21.80 16.73 -13.53
C VAL A 157 -22.29 18.03 -14.19
N PRO A 158 -23.45 18.01 -14.85
CA PRO A 158 -24.03 19.21 -15.42
C PRO A 158 -24.50 20.17 -14.32
N PHE A 159 -24.28 21.46 -14.52
CA PHE A 159 -24.79 22.53 -13.67
C PHE A 159 -26.22 22.87 -14.09
N THR A 160 -27.20 22.36 -13.34
CA THR A 160 -28.58 22.83 -13.43
C THR A 160 -28.75 23.97 -12.44
N ASP A 161 -28.88 25.19 -12.93
CA ASP A 161 -29.23 26.34 -12.10
C ASP A 161 -30.67 26.13 -11.60
N VAL A 162 -30.85 25.72 -10.34
CA VAL A 162 -32.19 25.54 -9.74
C VAL A 162 -32.79 26.90 -9.31
N ALA A 163 -32.24 28.02 -9.81
CA ALA A 163 -32.68 29.37 -9.46
C ALA A 163 -32.58 30.34 -10.63
N SER A 164 -33.22 30.03 -11.75
CA SER A 164 -33.62 31.06 -12.71
C SER A 164 -35.00 30.75 -13.28
N GLU A 165 -35.92 31.70 -13.08
CA GLU A 165 -37.30 31.70 -13.58
C GLU A 165 -37.41 31.31 -15.06
N PRO A 166 -38.54 30.72 -15.49
CA PRO A 166 -38.73 30.29 -16.86
C PRO A 166 -38.90 31.53 -17.75
N ARG A 167 -37.85 31.92 -18.48
CA ARG A 167 -38.00 32.80 -19.62
C ARG A 167 -38.19 31.98 -20.88
N THR A 168 -39.45 31.98 -21.31
CA THR A 168 -39.93 31.83 -22.69
C THR A 168 -39.65 30.49 -23.38
N ALA A 169 -40.58 29.57 -23.19
CA ALA A 169 -41.05 28.70 -24.26
C ALA A 169 -42.57 28.85 -24.37
N GLU A 170 -43.02 29.99 -24.91
CA GLU A 170 -44.36 30.06 -25.49
C GLU A 170 -44.35 29.32 -26.84
N LEU A 171 -45.50 28.70 -27.14
CA LEU A 171 -45.87 27.97 -28.35
C LEU A 171 -45.54 26.48 -28.35
N LEU A 172 -46.45 25.68 -27.77
CA LEU A 172 -47.42 24.94 -28.59
C LEU A 172 -48.61 24.52 -27.72
N SER A 173 -49.75 25.14 -28.01
CA SER A 173 -51.06 24.76 -27.47
C SER A 173 -51.47 23.41 -28.06
N THR A 174 -51.75 22.42 -27.20
CA THR A 174 -52.72 21.37 -27.54
C THR A 174 -53.45 20.92 -26.28
N THR A 175 -54.75 21.12 -26.32
CA THR A 175 -55.81 20.70 -25.40
C THR A 175 -55.70 19.21 -25.03
N ALA A 176 -55.67 18.90 -23.74
CA ALA A 176 -55.92 17.56 -23.20
C ALA A 176 -56.90 17.64 -22.00
N PRO A 177 -57.80 16.65 -21.83
CA PRO A 177 -58.88 16.67 -20.84
C PRO A 177 -58.34 16.49 -19.41
N PRO A 178 -59.14 16.78 -18.35
CA PRO A 178 -58.67 16.64 -16.97
C PRO A 178 -58.50 15.15 -16.65
N TYR A 179 -57.25 14.68 -16.61
CA TYR A 179 -56.91 13.34 -16.15
C TYR A 179 -56.80 13.33 -14.62
N ASP A 180 -57.38 12.31 -13.99
CA ASP A 180 -57.38 12.08 -12.53
C ASP A 180 -55.96 11.90 -11.98
N ASP A 181 -55.35 13.03 -11.60
CA ASP A 181 -54.00 13.16 -11.00
C ASP A 181 -53.82 12.27 -9.75
N ALA A 182 -54.91 12.00 -9.03
CA ALA A 182 -54.91 11.17 -7.83
C ALA A 182 -54.59 9.68 -8.10
N LEU A 183 -55.10 9.10 -9.20
CA LEU A 183 -54.83 7.69 -9.53
C LEU A 183 -53.39 7.48 -9.99
N LEU A 184 -52.82 8.44 -10.72
CA LEU A 184 -51.44 8.41 -11.19
C LEU A 184 -50.45 8.55 -10.03
N HIS A 185 -50.71 9.46 -9.08
CA HIS A 185 -49.92 9.60 -7.87
C HIS A 185 -49.93 8.33 -7.01
N THR A 186 -51.06 7.62 -6.95
CA THR A 186 -51.17 6.37 -6.17
C THR A 186 -50.35 5.25 -6.82
N ALA A 187 -50.40 5.12 -8.15
CA ALA A 187 -49.61 4.14 -8.89
C ALA A 187 -48.09 4.40 -8.75
N LEU A 188 -47.66 5.66 -8.80
CA LEU A 188 -46.25 6.05 -8.60
C LEU A 188 -45.76 5.70 -7.19
N LEU A 189 -46.59 5.92 -6.16
CA LEU A 189 -46.24 5.56 -4.78
C LEU A 189 -46.07 4.04 -4.61
N GLU A 190 -46.93 3.23 -5.23
CA GLU A 190 -46.80 1.76 -5.19
C GLU A 190 -45.56 1.27 -5.93
N GLU A 191 -45.18 1.92 -7.03
CA GLU A 191 -43.96 1.61 -7.78
C GLU A 191 -42.70 1.94 -6.97
N ILE A 192 -42.65 3.13 -6.34
CA ILE A 192 -41.57 3.51 -5.42
C ILE A 192 -41.45 2.53 -4.26
N GLN A 193 -42.58 2.09 -3.69
CA GLN A 193 -42.57 1.11 -2.61
C GLN A 193 -42.06 -0.26 -3.06
N ARG A 194 -42.40 -0.70 -4.29
CA ARG A 194 -41.88 -1.93 -4.89
C ARG A 194 -40.37 -1.85 -5.13
N ASP A 195 -39.89 -0.73 -5.67
CA ASP A 195 -38.46 -0.53 -5.93
C ASP A 195 -37.66 -0.47 -4.64
N LYS A 196 -38.19 0.18 -3.60
CA LYS A 196 -37.58 0.20 -2.27
C LYS A 196 -37.49 -1.21 -1.67
N ALA A 197 -38.54 -2.02 -1.82
CA ALA A 197 -38.54 -3.40 -1.34
C ALA A 197 -37.52 -4.25 -2.11
N LYS A 198 -37.43 -4.08 -3.43
CA LYS A 198 -36.44 -4.77 -4.28
C LYS A 198 -35.01 -4.39 -3.92
N MET A 199 -34.73 -3.09 -3.74
CA MET A 199 -33.41 -2.59 -3.32
C MET A 199 -33.02 -3.12 -1.94
N ALA A 200 -33.96 -3.20 -0.99
CA ALA A 200 -33.70 -3.78 0.33
C ALA A 200 -33.35 -5.27 0.23
N GLN A 201 -34.05 -6.03 -0.62
CA GLN A 201 -33.77 -7.44 -0.86
C GLN A 201 -32.40 -7.66 -1.53
N GLU A 202 -32.05 -6.84 -2.51
CA GLU A 202 -30.72 -6.88 -3.16
C GLU A 202 -29.60 -6.53 -2.17
N HIS A 203 -29.82 -5.53 -1.31
CA HIS A 203 -28.87 -5.18 -0.26
C HIS A 203 -28.69 -6.30 0.78
N GLU A 204 -29.77 -7.00 1.17
CA GLU A 204 -29.65 -8.19 2.05
C GLU A 204 -28.91 -9.35 1.37
N ALA A 205 -29.17 -9.60 0.08
CA ALA A 205 -28.47 -10.62 -0.68
C ALA A 205 -26.97 -10.31 -0.82
N GLU A 206 -26.63 -9.04 -1.10
CA GLU A 206 -25.24 -8.59 -1.20
C GLU A 206 -24.54 -8.62 0.16
N LYS A 207 -25.24 -8.24 1.25
CA LYS A 207 -24.72 -8.37 2.61
C LYS A 207 -24.39 -9.83 2.94
N LYS A 208 -25.27 -10.76 2.59
CA LYS A 208 -25.05 -12.20 2.81
C LYS A 208 -23.83 -12.71 2.02
N ARG A 209 -23.71 -12.33 0.75
CA ARG A 209 -22.54 -12.66 -0.09
C ARG A 209 -21.24 -12.12 0.51
N ASN A 210 -21.25 -10.87 0.97
CA ASN A 210 -20.08 -10.26 1.60
C ASN A 210 -19.71 -10.93 2.93
N GLU A 211 -20.69 -11.39 3.70
CA GLU A 211 -20.45 -12.15 4.93
C GLU A 211 -19.86 -13.54 4.65
N GLU A 212 -20.33 -14.22 3.61
CA GLU A 212 -19.75 -15.49 3.13
C GLU A 212 -18.29 -15.29 2.68
N MET A 213 -18.02 -14.25 1.87
CA MET A 213 -16.66 -13.92 1.41
C MET A 213 -15.72 -13.56 2.57
N ARG A 214 -16.20 -12.79 3.57
CA ARG A 214 -15.43 -12.52 4.79
C ARG A 214 -15.15 -13.80 5.58
N GLY A 215 -16.09 -14.74 5.60
CA GLY A 215 -15.91 -16.06 6.21
C GLY A 215 -14.83 -16.88 5.51
N GLU A 216 -14.83 -16.90 4.17
CA GLU A 216 -13.80 -17.57 3.38
C GLU A 216 -12.42 -16.94 3.57
N MET A 217 -12.34 -15.61 3.56
CA MET A 217 -11.08 -14.91 3.81
C MET A 217 -10.54 -15.18 5.22
N SER A 218 -11.42 -15.26 6.23
CA SER A 218 -11.03 -15.65 7.59
C SER A 218 -10.50 -17.08 7.66
N LYS A 219 -11.09 -18.03 6.91
CA LYS A 219 -10.56 -19.41 6.81
C LYS A 219 -9.18 -19.43 6.16
N LEU A 220 -8.97 -18.64 5.11
CA LEU A 220 -7.67 -18.56 4.43
C LEU A 220 -6.60 -17.97 5.35
N ILE A 221 -6.91 -16.90 6.08
CA ILE A 221 -6.01 -16.31 7.08
C ILE A 221 -5.63 -17.34 8.14
N HIS A 222 -6.60 -18.11 8.63
CA HIS A 222 -6.34 -19.16 9.62
C HIS A 222 -5.41 -20.25 9.07
N HIS A 223 -5.64 -20.68 7.83
CA HIS A 223 -4.79 -21.70 7.18
C HIS A 223 -3.36 -21.22 6.95
N VAL A 224 -3.16 -19.98 6.50
CA VAL A 224 -1.82 -19.40 6.32
C VAL A 224 -1.09 -19.31 7.65
N LYS A 225 -1.79 -18.90 8.71
CA LYS A 225 -1.21 -18.85 10.06
C LYS A 225 -0.79 -20.23 10.58
N GLU A 226 -1.61 -21.24 10.35
CA GLU A 226 -1.28 -22.63 10.71
C GLU A 226 -0.05 -23.15 9.94
N GLN A 227 0.07 -22.79 8.66
CA GLN A 227 1.26 -23.10 7.87
C GLN A 227 2.51 -22.38 8.40
N GLU A 228 2.40 -21.09 8.74
CA GLU A 228 3.49 -20.29 9.31
C GLU A 228 3.97 -20.88 10.64
N ASP A 229 3.05 -21.21 11.54
CA ASP A 229 3.35 -21.83 12.83
C ASP A 229 4.05 -23.19 12.65
N THR A 230 3.63 -23.98 11.65
CA THR A 230 4.26 -25.28 11.32
C THR A 230 5.70 -25.10 10.82
N ILE A 231 5.95 -24.12 9.95
CA ILE A 231 7.30 -23.82 9.44
C ILE A 231 8.19 -23.34 10.58
N LEU A 232 7.66 -22.47 11.45
CA LEU A 232 8.40 -21.93 12.58
C LEU A 232 8.86 -23.04 13.54
N GLU A 233 7.99 -24.02 13.81
CA GLU A 233 8.36 -25.16 14.64
C GLU A 233 9.41 -26.07 13.96
N GLN A 234 9.31 -26.30 12.65
CA GLN A 234 10.34 -27.03 11.89
C GLN A 234 11.71 -26.34 11.95
N VAL A 235 11.76 -25.01 11.80
CA VAL A 235 13.00 -24.24 11.90
C VAL A 235 13.59 -24.36 13.30
N LYS A 236 12.77 -24.25 14.33
CA LYS A 236 13.20 -24.39 15.73
C LYS A 236 13.78 -25.78 16.01
N MET A 237 13.12 -26.84 15.54
CA MET A 237 13.62 -28.21 15.64
C MET A 237 14.94 -28.40 14.86
N GLY A 238 15.06 -27.80 13.67
CA GLY A 238 16.30 -27.84 12.89
C GLY A 238 17.46 -27.12 13.59
N GLN A 239 17.19 -25.98 14.21
CA GLN A 239 18.19 -25.19 14.93
C GLN A 239 18.68 -25.92 16.19
N THR A 240 17.79 -26.56 16.95
CA THR A 240 18.19 -27.36 18.12
C THR A 240 19.05 -28.56 17.70
N ALA A 241 18.64 -29.30 16.66
CA ALA A 241 19.42 -30.41 16.13
C ALA A 241 20.81 -29.98 15.63
N ALA A 242 20.90 -28.86 14.92
CA ALA A 242 22.18 -28.31 14.45
C ALA A 242 23.09 -27.91 15.62
N SER A 243 22.54 -27.25 16.65
CA SER A 243 23.28 -26.86 17.85
C SER A 243 23.82 -28.08 18.62
N GLU A 244 23.00 -29.13 18.77
CA GLU A 244 23.44 -30.38 19.40
C GLU A 244 24.55 -31.08 18.63
N LEU A 245 24.48 -31.08 17.30
CA LEU A 245 25.50 -31.68 16.44
C LEU A 245 26.85 -30.95 16.57
N VAL A 246 26.83 -29.61 16.60
CA VAL A 246 28.04 -28.80 16.86
C VAL A 246 28.62 -29.12 18.24
N ARG A 247 27.76 -29.21 19.27
CA ARG A 247 28.18 -29.55 20.64
C ARG A 247 28.83 -30.93 20.71
N LEU A 248 28.26 -31.92 20.04
CA LEU A 248 28.82 -33.28 19.98
C LEU A 248 30.14 -33.32 19.20
N GLN A 249 30.24 -32.56 18.10
CA GLN A 249 31.47 -32.47 17.33
C GLN A 249 32.61 -31.85 18.14
N GLU A 250 32.36 -30.79 18.89
CA GLU A 250 33.39 -30.16 19.73
C GLU A 250 33.79 -31.08 20.90
N LYS A 251 32.82 -31.80 21.49
CA LYS A 251 33.13 -32.83 22.49
C LYS A 251 34.04 -33.92 21.90
N ALA A 252 33.72 -34.45 20.71
CA ALA A 252 34.54 -35.47 20.07
C ALA A 252 35.96 -34.98 19.75
N ARG A 253 36.13 -33.70 19.41
CA ARG A 253 37.46 -33.08 19.23
C ARG A 253 38.22 -32.95 20.55
N ALA A 254 37.55 -32.58 21.64
CA ALA A 254 38.17 -32.51 22.96
C ALA A 254 38.63 -33.90 23.42
N ASP A 255 37.77 -34.92 23.31
CA ASP A 255 38.08 -36.31 23.66
C ASP A 255 39.27 -36.85 22.83
N ALA A 256 39.35 -36.48 21.54
CA ALA A 256 40.48 -36.85 20.68
C ALA A 256 41.81 -36.22 21.12
N ARG A 257 41.80 -34.94 21.52
CA ARG A 257 42.99 -34.25 22.07
C ARG A 257 43.43 -34.87 23.40
N GLU A 258 42.48 -35.21 24.27
CA GLU A 258 42.77 -35.88 25.53
C GLU A 258 43.40 -37.25 25.30
N LYS A 259 42.85 -38.04 24.37
CA LYS A 259 43.42 -39.34 23.99
C LYS A 259 44.85 -39.22 23.46
N GLU A 260 45.13 -38.22 22.62
CA GLU A 260 46.48 -37.98 22.10
C GLU A 260 47.47 -37.64 23.23
N LEU A 261 47.04 -36.81 24.18
CA LEU A 261 47.84 -36.44 25.35
C LEU A 261 48.16 -37.66 26.23
N LEU A 262 47.17 -38.52 26.48
CA LEU A 262 47.36 -39.77 27.24
C LEU A 262 48.30 -40.73 26.51
N LEU A 263 48.15 -40.89 25.19
CA LEU A 263 49.07 -41.72 24.39
C LEU A 263 50.51 -41.21 24.45
N LYS A 264 50.69 -39.89 24.39
CA LYS A 264 52.01 -39.27 24.55
C LYS A 264 52.59 -39.54 25.94
N GLN A 265 51.79 -39.40 27.00
CA GLN A 265 52.24 -39.73 28.37
C GLN A 265 52.63 -41.19 28.53
N ILE A 266 51.88 -42.13 27.95
CA ILE A 266 52.24 -43.56 27.95
C ILE A 266 53.58 -43.75 27.24
N THR A 267 53.74 -43.19 26.05
CA THR A 267 54.97 -43.31 25.25
C THR A 267 56.19 -42.74 25.99
N ASP A 268 56.05 -41.58 26.62
CA ASP A 268 57.10 -40.95 27.43
C ASP A 268 57.45 -41.79 28.66
N THR A 269 56.44 -42.41 29.29
CA THR A 269 56.62 -43.28 30.45
C THR A 269 57.31 -44.58 30.05
N ASP A 270 56.90 -45.22 28.96
CA ASP A 270 57.53 -46.42 28.42
C ASP A 270 59.00 -46.15 28.03
N SER A 271 59.27 -45.00 27.40
CA SER A 271 60.64 -44.57 27.08
C SER A 271 61.50 -44.40 28.35
N LYS A 272 60.93 -43.82 29.42
CA LYS A 272 61.61 -43.72 30.73
C LYS A 272 61.86 -45.09 31.36
N TYR A 273 60.91 -46.02 31.28
CA TYR A 273 61.12 -47.39 31.76
C TYR A 273 62.20 -48.12 30.96
N GLN A 274 62.20 -47.99 29.63
CA GLN A 274 63.19 -48.64 28.78
C GLN A 274 64.61 -48.13 29.06
N THR A 275 64.77 -46.81 29.23
CA THR A 275 66.07 -46.23 29.60
C THR A 275 66.55 -46.69 30.97
N LEU A 276 65.66 -46.89 31.95
CA LEU A 276 66.01 -47.48 33.24
C LEU A 276 66.46 -48.95 33.11
N LEU A 277 65.77 -49.75 32.28
CA LEU A 277 66.14 -51.14 31.98
C LEU A 277 67.50 -51.22 31.29
N ASP A 278 67.74 -50.38 30.28
CA ASP A 278 69.00 -50.34 29.54
C ASP A 278 70.16 -49.92 30.45
N ASN A 279 69.96 -48.91 31.31
CA ASN A 279 70.93 -48.49 32.30
C ASN A 279 71.24 -49.58 33.34
N ALA A 280 70.22 -50.32 33.81
CA ALA A 280 70.42 -51.45 34.72
C ALA A 280 71.22 -52.60 34.07
N ASN A 281 70.94 -52.90 32.80
CA ASN A 281 71.66 -53.91 32.03
C ASN A 281 73.10 -53.50 31.70
N ALA A 282 73.35 -52.23 31.39
CA ALA A 282 74.70 -51.68 31.20
C ALA A 282 75.53 -51.75 32.49
N ASN A 283 74.91 -51.43 33.64
CA ASN A 283 75.57 -51.49 34.95
C ASN A 283 75.91 -52.94 35.37
N ASN A 284 75.07 -53.91 35.00
CA ASN A 284 75.34 -55.33 35.23
C ASN A 284 76.44 -55.90 34.31
N LYS A 285 76.50 -55.48 33.04
CA LYS A 285 77.61 -55.84 32.12
C LYS A 285 78.95 -55.24 32.56
N SER A 286 78.94 -54.01 33.07
CA SER A 286 80.16 -53.35 33.55
C SER A 286 80.75 -53.97 34.81
N LYS A 287 79.95 -54.69 35.62
CA LYS A 287 80.42 -55.45 36.79
C LYS A 287 80.91 -56.87 36.45
N ALA A 288 80.59 -57.40 35.27
CA ALA A 288 81.04 -58.72 34.82
C ALA A 288 82.43 -58.73 34.14
N CYS A 289 83.03 -57.55 33.89
CA CYS A 289 84.31 -57.41 33.18
C CYS A 289 85.53 -57.17 34.09
N ILE A 290 85.42 -57.50 35.39
CA ILE A 290 86.54 -57.38 36.36
C ILE A 290 86.75 -58.73 37.06
N ILE A 291 87.06 -59.78 36.30
CA ILE A 291 87.81 -60.95 36.79
C ILE A 291 88.64 -61.47 35.61
N GLN A 292 89.92 -61.10 35.57
CA GLN A 292 91.01 -61.83 34.92
C GLN A 292 92.32 -61.54 35.64
#